data_AF-A0A1V3I9Z2-F1
#
_entry.id   AF-A0A1V3I9Z2-F1
#
_cell.length_a   1.000
_cell.length_b   1.000
_cell.length_c   1.000
_cell.angle_alpha   90.00
_cell.angle_beta   90.00
_cell.angle_gamma   90.00
#
_symmetry.space_group_name_H-M   'P 1'
#
loop_
_entity.id
_entity.type
_entity.pdbx_description
1 polymer ?
#
loop_
_entity_poly.entity_id
_entity_poly.type
_entity_poly.pdbx_seq_one_letter_code
_entity_poly.pdbx_strand_id
1 'polypeptide(L)'
;MNKIVVILTALFLSACASQTSQLDIPEQIQYQNKHYHKAAGQDLGSVARYVYVSQPDSLEKWQSQIELLLDRNAQHRDIKERIGLRERVYRNTEVALFKLTPMKSSKTNRDDGLKGYVIYRPTEKDPYWQVNMMRGEEIAKCGFVQFQYSQKVKKSRHLSEEKMLRHLQKYLIAKEMKQIDKMPWQWHCQNSK
;
A
#
# COMPACT_ATOMS: atom_id res chain seq x y z
N MET A 1 26.17 -46.97 -44.96
CA MET A 1 25.59 -47.09 -43.60
C MET A 1 25.51 -45.69 -43.00
N ASN A 2 24.28 -45.25 -42.70
CA ASN A 2 23.95 -43.96 -42.09
C ASN A 2 24.69 -43.70 -40.77
N LYS A 3 24.90 -42.40 -40.44
CA LYS A 3 24.39 -41.78 -39.20
C LYS A 3 24.71 -40.28 -39.15
N ILE A 4 23.69 -39.47 -39.46
CA ILE A 4 23.02 -38.49 -38.57
C ILE A 4 23.92 -37.32 -38.15
N VAL A 5 23.78 -36.21 -38.90
CA VAL A 5 24.17 -34.87 -38.48
C VAL A 5 23.13 -34.40 -37.46
N VAL A 6 23.51 -34.31 -36.18
CA VAL A 6 22.67 -33.72 -35.14
C VAL A 6 22.89 -32.21 -35.18
N ILE A 7 22.01 -31.49 -35.88
CA ILE A 7 21.91 -30.04 -35.76
C ILE A 7 21.26 -29.76 -34.42
N LEU A 8 22.08 -29.40 -33.43
CA LEU A 8 21.62 -28.92 -32.13
C LEU A 8 21.08 -27.49 -32.31
N THR A 9 19.82 -27.37 -32.73
CA THR A 9 19.11 -26.09 -32.74
C THR A 9 18.86 -25.70 -31.28
N ALA A 10 19.76 -24.92 -30.71
CA ALA A 10 19.53 -24.19 -29.47
C ALA A 10 18.41 -23.17 -29.72
N LEU A 11 17.17 -23.58 -29.43
CA LEU A 11 16.04 -22.69 -29.25
C LEU A 11 16.35 -21.79 -28.05
N PHE A 12 16.98 -20.66 -28.31
CA PHE A 12 16.97 -19.52 -27.39
C PHE A 12 15.51 -19.05 -27.29
N LEU A 13 14.77 -19.65 -26.36
CA LEU A 13 13.59 -19.05 -25.78
C LEU A 13 14.05 -17.82 -25.00
N SER A 14 14.37 -16.73 -25.71
CA SER A 14 14.28 -15.40 -25.15
C SER A 14 12.80 -15.18 -24.86
N ALA A 15 12.35 -15.67 -23.71
CA ALA A 15 11.19 -15.09 -23.07
C ALA A 15 11.50 -13.61 -22.98
N CYS A 16 10.79 -12.79 -23.76
CA CYS A 16 10.70 -11.37 -23.48
C CYS A 16 10.21 -11.28 -22.04
N ALA A 17 11.13 -11.14 -21.09
CA ALA A 17 10.81 -10.63 -19.77
C ALA A 17 10.35 -9.21 -20.05
N SER A 18 9.04 -9.06 -20.32
CA SER A 18 8.41 -7.78 -20.54
C SER A 18 8.88 -6.89 -19.41
N GLN A 19 9.60 -5.84 -19.79
CA GLN A 19 10.10 -4.79 -18.93
C GLN A 19 8.96 -4.35 -17.99
N THR A 20 8.93 -4.91 -16.79
CA THR A 20 7.89 -4.57 -15.81
C THR A 20 8.23 -3.18 -15.33
N SER A 21 7.29 -2.26 -15.53
CA SER A 21 7.41 -0.93 -14.97
C SER A 21 7.71 -1.03 -13.48
N GLN A 22 8.77 -0.34 -13.07
CA GLN A 22 9.24 -0.32 -11.71
C GLN A 22 8.85 1.02 -11.12
N LEU A 23 8.13 0.99 -10.00
CA LEU A 23 7.90 2.17 -9.19
C LEU A 23 9.26 2.68 -8.70
N ASP A 24 9.52 3.98 -8.75
CA ASP A 24 10.69 4.55 -8.10
C ASP A 24 10.55 4.40 -6.58
N ILE A 25 11.31 3.47 -6.00
CA ILE A 25 11.24 3.13 -4.58
C ILE A 25 12.35 3.89 -3.86
N PRO A 26 12.04 4.94 -3.08
CA PRO A 26 13.07 5.63 -2.34
C PRO A 26 13.63 4.75 -1.22
N GLU A 27 14.88 4.98 -0.82
CA GLU A 27 15.43 4.33 0.38
C GLU A 27 14.85 4.92 1.68
N GLN A 28 14.33 6.15 1.61
CA GLN A 28 13.80 6.87 2.75
C GLN A 28 12.60 7.76 2.36
N ILE A 29 11.61 7.84 3.26
CA ILE A 29 10.46 8.74 3.14
C ILE A 29 10.46 9.70 4.32
N GLN A 30 10.38 11.00 4.06
CA GLN A 30 10.15 12.00 5.09
C GLN A 30 8.64 12.24 5.24
N TYR A 31 8.13 12.09 6.46
CA TYR A 31 6.71 12.27 6.76
C TYR A 31 6.50 12.70 8.21
N GLN A 32 5.65 13.70 8.46
CA GLN A 32 5.35 14.20 9.82
C GLN A 32 6.62 14.51 10.66
N ASN A 33 7.60 15.19 10.06
CA ASN A 33 8.90 15.51 10.68
C ASN A 33 9.74 14.30 11.14
N LYS A 34 9.44 13.11 10.61
CA LYS A 34 10.22 11.89 10.84
C LYS A 34 10.79 11.37 9.53
N HIS A 35 11.91 10.65 9.65
CA HIS A 35 12.51 9.90 8.57
C HIS A 35 12.16 8.41 8.74
N TYR A 36 11.59 7.82 7.69
CA TYR A 36 11.26 6.40 7.63
C TYR A 36 12.19 5.75 6.62
N HIS A 37 12.95 4.75 7.03
CA HIS A 37 13.88 4.03 6.16
C HIS A 37 13.24 2.73 5.69
N LYS A 38 13.54 2.31 4.47
CA LYS A 38 13.04 1.06 3.91
C LYS A 38 13.60 -0.11 4.73
N ALA A 39 12.69 -0.88 5.35
CA ALA A 39 13.04 -1.99 6.23
C ALA A 39 12.78 -3.34 5.57
N ALA A 40 11.80 -3.42 4.66
CA ALA A 40 11.52 -4.60 3.87
C ALA A 40 10.90 -4.22 2.51
N GLY A 41 11.10 -5.09 1.53
CA GLY A 41 10.49 -5.00 0.22
C GLY A 41 10.26 -6.39 -0.36
N GLN A 42 9.11 -6.61 -0.97
CA GLN A 42 8.79 -7.84 -1.69
C GLN A 42 8.06 -7.50 -2.98
N ASP A 43 8.54 -8.05 -4.10
CA ASP A 43 7.89 -7.95 -5.40
C ASP A 43 7.44 -9.35 -5.85
N LEU A 44 6.13 -9.52 -6.03
CA LEU A 44 5.49 -10.78 -6.44
C LEU A 44 5.08 -10.73 -7.93
N GLY A 45 5.62 -9.78 -8.70
CA GLY A 45 5.33 -9.62 -10.12
C GLY A 45 4.04 -8.84 -10.38
N SER A 46 2.88 -9.29 -9.90
CA SER A 46 1.62 -8.53 -10.06
C SER A 46 1.48 -7.40 -9.04
N VAL A 47 2.04 -7.62 -7.84
CA VAL A 47 1.98 -6.69 -6.71
C VAL A 47 3.37 -6.61 -6.08
N ALA A 48 3.78 -5.41 -5.69
CA ALA A 48 4.97 -5.18 -4.88
C ALA A 48 4.62 -4.36 -3.64
N ARG A 49 5.28 -4.64 -2.52
CA ARG A 49 5.05 -4.00 -1.23
C ARG A 49 6.37 -3.64 -0.57
N TYR A 50 6.47 -2.41 -0.09
CA TYR A 50 7.66 -1.88 0.58
C TYR A 50 7.24 -1.26 1.90
N VAL A 51 7.92 -1.63 2.99
CA VAL A 51 7.61 -1.19 4.34
C VAL A 51 8.77 -0.35 4.87
N TYR A 52 8.42 0.78 5.48
CA TYR A 52 9.36 1.73 6.04
C TYR A 52 9.03 1.97 7.52
N VAL A 53 10.07 2.03 8.35
CA VAL A 53 9.96 2.30 9.79
C VAL A 53 10.86 3.47 10.18
N SER A 54 10.47 4.21 11.21
CA SER A 54 11.28 5.29 11.77
C SER A 54 12.12 4.78 12.92
N GLN A 55 13.40 5.13 12.99
CA GLN A 55 14.22 4.76 14.15
C GLN A 55 13.61 5.31 15.45
N PRO A 56 13.66 4.56 16.57
CA PRO A 56 14.34 3.26 16.76
C PRO A 56 13.48 2.01 16.44
N ASP A 57 12.36 2.16 15.73
CA ASP A 57 11.42 1.05 15.47
C ASP A 57 12.01 -0.04 14.54
N SER A 58 11.49 -1.27 14.66
CA SER A 58 11.71 -2.41 13.75
C SER A 58 10.40 -2.90 13.12
N LEU A 59 10.46 -3.85 12.18
CA LEU A 59 9.27 -4.46 11.57
C LEU A 59 8.37 -5.17 12.59
N GLU A 60 8.95 -5.75 13.64
CA GLU A 60 8.23 -6.44 14.71
C GLU A 60 7.76 -5.47 15.80
N LYS A 61 8.53 -4.40 16.03
CA LYS A 61 8.31 -3.43 17.11
C LYS A 61 8.31 -2.01 16.56
N TRP A 62 7.14 -1.53 16.16
CA TRP A 62 6.94 -0.17 15.68
C TRP A 62 5.77 0.53 16.34
N GLN A 63 5.83 1.86 16.39
CA GLN A 63 4.71 2.73 16.76
C GLN A 63 4.07 3.39 15.54
N SER A 64 4.88 3.68 14.53
CA SER A 64 4.42 4.18 13.23
C SER A 64 5.21 3.56 12.08
N GLN A 65 4.53 3.24 10.99
CA GLN A 65 5.16 2.73 9.77
C GLN A 65 4.51 3.32 8.52
N ILE A 66 5.24 3.27 7.41
CA ILE A 66 4.72 3.59 6.08
C ILE A 66 4.79 2.33 5.23
N GLU A 67 3.75 2.12 4.42
CA GLU A 67 3.73 1.13 3.36
C GLU A 67 3.52 1.81 2.01
N LEU A 68 4.37 1.45 1.04
CA LEU A 68 4.13 1.69 -0.37
C LEU A 68 3.71 0.38 -1.02
N LEU A 69 2.51 0.37 -1.61
CA LEU A 69 1.97 -0.75 -2.36
C LEU A 69 1.92 -0.36 -3.84
N LEU A 70 2.47 -1.21 -4.70
CA LEU A 70 2.29 -1.18 -6.15
C LEU A 70 1.42 -2.37 -6.54
N ASP A 71 0.30 -2.11 -7.20
CA ASP A 71 -0.50 -3.11 -7.89
C ASP A 71 -0.44 -2.79 -9.38
N ARG A 72 0.24 -3.63 -10.15
CA ARG A 72 0.45 -3.43 -11.60
C ARG A 72 -0.82 -3.52 -12.44
N ASN A 73 -1.95 -3.81 -11.79
CA ASN A 73 -3.28 -3.84 -12.37
C ASN A 73 -3.39 -4.80 -13.56
N ALA A 74 -2.79 -5.98 -13.47
CA ALA A 74 -2.83 -6.99 -14.53
C ALA A 74 -4.26 -7.41 -14.94
N GLN A 75 -5.24 -7.14 -14.07
CA GLN A 75 -6.67 -7.42 -14.31
C GLN A 75 -7.46 -6.18 -14.76
N HIS A 76 -6.81 -5.05 -15.03
CA HIS A 76 -7.43 -3.81 -15.52
C HIS A 76 -8.62 -3.31 -14.68
N ARG A 77 -8.50 -3.44 -13.36
CA ARG A 77 -9.55 -3.05 -12.41
C ARG A 77 -9.65 -1.55 -12.26
N ASP A 78 -10.88 -1.06 -12.24
CA ASP A 78 -11.16 0.33 -11.89
C ASP A 78 -11.15 0.54 -10.36
N ILE A 79 -11.23 1.80 -9.92
CA ILE A 79 -11.23 2.15 -8.49
C ILE A 79 -12.44 1.57 -7.75
N LYS A 80 -13.60 1.50 -8.39
CA LYS A 80 -14.83 1.00 -7.75
C LYS A 80 -14.70 -0.50 -7.46
N GLU A 81 -14.19 -1.26 -8.41
CA GLU A 81 -13.90 -2.69 -8.24
C GLU A 81 -12.84 -2.92 -7.17
N ARG A 82 -11.76 -2.12 -7.17
CA ARG A 82 -10.71 -2.17 -6.13
C ARG A 82 -11.27 -1.93 -4.73
N ILE A 83 -12.12 -0.91 -4.57
CA ILE A 83 -12.81 -0.64 -3.31
C ILE A 83 -13.69 -1.83 -2.95
N GLY A 84 -14.54 -2.31 -3.85
CA GLY A 84 -15.46 -3.41 -3.59
C GLY A 84 -14.76 -4.70 -3.14
N LEU A 85 -13.62 -5.05 -3.74
CA LEU A 85 -12.81 -6.19 -3.32
C LEU A 85 -12.24 -6.01 -1.91
N ARG A 86 -11.71 -4.83 -1.60
CA ARG A 86 -11.16 -4.53 -0.27
C ARG A 86 -12.24 -4.52 0.80
N GLU A 87 -13.40 -3.93 0.51
CA GLU A 87 -14.54 -3.96 1.44
C GLU A 87 -15.00 -5.39 1.72
N ARG A 88 -15.04 -6.26 0.69
CA ARG A 88 -15.37 -7.67 0.88
C ARG A 88 -14.38 -8.35 1.84
N VAL A 89 -13.08 -8.12 1.66
CA VAL A 89 -12.06 -8.64 2.57
C VAL A 89 -12.24 -8.08 3.99
N TYR A 90 -12.45 -6.76 4.15
CA TYR A 90 -12.58 -6.15 5.46
C TYR A 90 -13.87 -6.55 6.20
N ARG A 91 -14.97 -6.83 5.49
CA ARG A 91 -16.20 -7.37 6.11
C ARG A 91 -16.04 -8.82 6.56
N ASN A 92 -15.15 -9.57 5.92
CA ASN A 92 -14.88 -10.98 6.20
C ASN A 92 -13.68 -11.18 7.14
N THR A 93 -13.11 -10.11 7.68
CA THR A 93 -11.96 -10.14 8.60
C THR A 93 -12.29 -9.34 9.86
N GLU A 94 -11.51 -9.50 10.93
CA GLU A 94 -11.77 -8.89 12.25
C GLU A 94 -11.49 -7.37 12.32
N VAL A 95 -11.55 -6.67 11.19
CA VAL A 95 -11.45 -5.21 11.13
C VAL A 95 -12.55 -4.59 11.98
N ALA A 96 -12.19 -3.62 12.82
CA ALA A 96 -13.14 -2.92 13.67
C ALA A 96 -13.99 -1.94 12.90
N LEU A 97 -13.36 -1.18 12.00
CA LEU A 97 -14.01 -0.17 11.20
C LEU A 97 -13.15 0.17 9.99
N PHE A 98 -13.77 0.40 8.85
CA PHE A 98 -13.08 0.92 7.67
C PHE A 98 -13.97 1.89 6.90
N LYS A 99 -13.35 2.74 6.09
CA LYS A 99 -14.02 3.56 5.09
C LYS A 99 -13.06 3.77 3.93
N LEU A 100 -13.52 3.45 2.72
CA LEU A 100 -12.81 3.73 1.48
C LEU A 100 -13.70 4.62 0.61
N THR A 101 -13.11 5.60 -0.04
CA THR A 101 -13.83 6.52 -0.94
C THR A 101 -13.01 6.74 -2.20
N PRO A 102 -13.65 6.74 -3.39
CA PRO A 102 -12.99 7.15 -4.61
C PRO A 102 -12.52 8.61 -4.50
N MET A 103 -11.45 8.92 -5.21
CA MET A 103 -10.90 10.26 -5.39
C MET A 103 -10.79 10.53 -6.88
N LYS A 104 -11.17 11.74 -7.26
CA LYS A 104 -10.91 12.22 -8.61
C LYS A 104 -9.44 12.56 -8.77
N SER A 105 -8.84 12.05 -9.83
CA SER A 105 -7.54 12.53 -10.28
C SER A 105 -7.69 13.97 -10.76
N SER A 106 -6.82 14.85 -10.27
CA SER A 106 -6.78 16.24 -10.73
C SER A 106 -6.37 16.37 -12.20
N LYS A 107 -5.75 15.32 -12.78
CA LYS A 107 -5.28 15.31 -14.17
C LYS A 107 -6.34 14.84 -15.16
N THR A 108 -7.17 13.86 -14.79
CA THR A 108 -8.13 13.20 -15.70
C THR A 108 -9.59 13.50 -15.35
N ASN A 109 -9.86 14.07 -14.17
CA ASN A 109 -11.20 14.26 -13.59
C ASN A 109 -12.03 12.95 -13.48
N ARG A 110 -11.38 11.80 -13.63
CA ARG A 110 -11.94 10.46 -13.42
C ARG A 110 -11.63 9.99 -12.01
N ASP A 111 -12.42 9.04 -11.53
CA ASP A 111 -12.17 8.34 -10.26
C ASP A 111 -10.98 7.38 -10.43
N ASP A 112 -9.78 7.94 -10.55
CA ASP A 112 -8.52 7.20 -10.78
C ASP A 112 -7.69 7.10 -9.48
N GLY A 113 -8.24 7.52 -8.34
CA GLY A 113 -7.63 7.35 -7.03
C GLY A 113 -8.62 6.92 -5.96
N LEU A 114 -8.10 6.56 -4.80
CA LEU A 114 -8.92 6.33 -3.61
C LEU A 114 -8.19 6.82 -2.37
N LYS A 115 -8.97 7.08 -1.33
CA LYS A 115 -8.45 7.27 0.03
C LYS A 115 -9.32 6.57 1.04
N GLY A 116 -8.78 6.41 2.24
CA GLY A 116 -9.56 5.84 3.31
C GLY A 116 -8.74 5.48 4.53
N TYR A 117 -9.39 4.75 5.42
CA TYR A 117 -8.77 4.21 6.61
C TYR A 117 -9.33 2.83 6.95
N VAL A 118 -8.56 2.09 7.75
CA VAL A 118 -8.93 0.81 8.35
C VAL A 118 -8.42 0.80 9.79
N ILE A 119 -9.25 0.34 10.72
CA ILE A 119 -8.95 0.21 12.15
C ILE A 119 -9.00 -1.27 12.53
N TYR A 120 -7.90 -1.78 13.06
CA TYR A 120 -7.82 -3.14 13.61
C TYR A 120 -7.88 -3.10 15.13
N ARG A 121 -8.57 -4.09 15.73
CA ARG A 121 -8.66 -4.23 17.18
C ARG A 121 -7.33 -4.66 17.78
N PRO A 122 -7.03 -4.27 19.03
CA PRO A 122 -5.98 -4.90 19.81
C PRO A 122 -6.23 -6.41 19.93
N THR A 123 -5.17 -7.19 19.81
CA THR A 123 -5.16 -8.64 20.04
C THR A 123 -4.25 -8.97 21.22
N GLU A 124 -4.22 -10.23 21.64
CA GLU A 124 -3.28 -10.68 22.68
C GLU A 124 -1.82 -10.51 22.24
N LYS A 125 -1.53 -10.75 20.95
CA LYS A 125 -0.18 -10.63 20.37
C LYS A 125 0.21 -9.17 20.09
N ASP A 126 -0.75 -8.32 19.78
CA ASP A 126 -0.54 -6.90 19.52
C ASP A 126 -1.56 -6.05 20.30
N PRO A 127 -1.24 -5.60 21.53
CA PRO A 127 -2.20 -4.97 22.44
C PRO A 127 -2.50 -3.49 22.09
N TYR A 128 -2.38 -3.13 20.82
CA TYR A 128 -2.60 -1.78 20.30
C TYR A 128 -3.72 -1.76 19.26
N TRP A 129 -4.47 -0.67 19.24
CA TRP A 129 -5.28 -0.34 18.07
C TRP A 129 -4.32 0.01 16.93
N GLN A 130 -4.47 -0.64 15.78
CA GLN A 130 -3.73 -0.26 14.59
C GLN A 130 -4.66 0.51 13.66
N VAL A 131 -4.26 1.73 13.30
CA VAL A 131 -4.99 2.59 12.37
C VAL A 131 -4.15 2.76 11.12
N ASN A 132 -4.66 2.28 10.00
CA ASN A 132 -4.06 2.44 8.67
C ASN A 132 -4.82 3.53 7.93
N MET A 133 -4.14 4.56 7.45
CA MET A 133 -4.70 5.67 6.69
C MET A 133 -3.97 5.76 5.35
N MET A 134 -4.72 5.85 4.25
CA MET A 134 -4.15 5.63 2.92
C MET A 134 -4.71 6.56 1.86
N ARG A 135 -3.87 6.82 0.86
CA ARG A 135 -4.21 7.43 -0.43
C ARG A 135 -3.48 6.67 -1.53
N GLY A 136 -4.20 6.38 -2.60
CA GLY A 136 -3.61 5.76 -3.78
C GLY A 136 -4.16 6.32 -5.07
N GLU A 137 -3.36 6.23 -6.12
CA GLU A 137 -3.65 6.78 -7.44
C GLU A 137 -3.14 5.82 -8.52
N GLU A 138 -3.87 5.74 -9.62
CA GLU A 138 -3.43 5.09 -10.84
C GLU A 138 -2.32 5.91 -11.49
N ILE A 139 -1.17 5.27 -11.71
CA ILE A 139 -0.02 5.87 -12.37
C ILE A 139 0.11 5.24 -13.75
N ALA A 140 0.05 6.08 -14.78
CA ALA A 140 0.20 5.64 -16.16
C ALA A 140 1.46 4.77 -16.32
N LYS A 141 1.28 3.59 -16.93
CA LYS A 141 2.29 2.56 -17.17
C LYS A 141 2.77 1.78 -15.93
N CYS A 142 2.44 2.14 -14.69
CA CYS A 142 2.78 1.33 -13.50
C CYS A 142 1.63 0.50 -12.96
N GLY A 143 0.40 0.98 -13.09
CA GLY A 143 -0.71 0.46 -12.28
C GLY A 143 -1.03 1.40 -11.12
N PHE A 144 -1.73 0.86 -10.13
CA PHE A 144 -2.17 1.59 -8.94
C PHE A 144 -1.10 1.60 -7.86
N VAL A 145 -0.76 2.79 -7.37
CA VAL A 145 0.20 2.98 -6.28
C VAL A 145 -0.52 3.54 -5.07
N GLN A 146 -0.25 2.99 -3.89
CA GLN A 146 -0.80 3.46 -2.63
C GLN A 146 0.28 3.77 -1.62
N PHE A 147 0.14 4.94 -1.01
CA PHE A 147 0.78 5.29 0.24
C PHE A 147 -0.16 4.99 1.39
N GLN A 148 0.34 4.28 2.40
CA GLN A 148 -0.37 4.02 3.64
C GLN A 148 0.52 4.41 4.83
N TYR A 149 0.02 5.27 5.69
CA TYR A 149 0.60 5.53 7.00
C TYR A 149 -0.17 4.76 8.07
N SER A 150 0.55 4.01 8.88
CA SER A 150 -0.01 3.20 9.97
C SER A 150 0.50 3.69 11.31
N GLN A 151 -0.40 3.75 12.30
CA GLN A 151 -0.07 4.16 13.66
C GLN A 151 -0.71 3.24 14.69
N LYS A 152 0.08 2.85 15.70
CA LYS A 152 -0.39 2.12 16.88
C LYS A 152 -0.87 3.09 17.96
N VAL A 153 -2.00 2.78 18.58
CA VAL A 153 -2.58 3.54 19.69
C VAL A 153 -2.88 2.59 20.84
N LYS A 154 -2.37 2.89 22.03
CA LYS A 154 -2.59 2.07 23.22
C LYS A 154 -4.09 1.91 23.49
N LYS A 155 -4.50 0.69 23.84
CA LYS A 155 -5.85 0.44 24.35
C LYS A 155 -6.06 1.25 25.63
N SER A 156 -7.15 2.02 25.69
CA SER A 156 -7.57 2.68 26.93
C SER A 156 -8.26 1.68 27.85
N ARG A 157 -7.96 1.75 29.16
CA ARG A 157 -8.68 0.98 30.18
C ARG A 157 -10.04 1.60 30.56
N HIS A 158 -10.26 2.86 30.21
CA HIS A 158 -11.43 3.64 30.65
C HIS A 158 -12.47 3.91 29.56
N LEU A 159 -12.08 3.74 28.28
CA LEU A 159 -12.99 3.96 27.16
C LEU A 159 -13.58 2.62 26.70
N SER A 160 -14.89 2.60 26.50
CA SER A 160 -15.51 1.53 25.72
C SER A 160 -14.98 1.54 24.28
N GLU A 161 -15.07 0.40 23.60
CA GLU A 161 -14.65 0.28 22.20
C GLU A 161 -15.29 1.35 21.31
N GLU A 162 -16.60 1.54 21.43
CA GLU A 162 -17.34 2.54 20.65
C GLU A 162 -16.81 3.98 20.87
N LYS A 163 -16.51 4.35 22.13
CA LYS A 163 -15.91 5.65 22.45
C LYS A 163 -14.48 5.75 21.90
N MET A 164 -13.72 4.64 21.94
CA MET A 164 -12.37 4.58 21.39
C MET A 164 -12.37 4.77 19.87
N LEU A 165 -13.26 4.08 19.14
CA LEU A 165 -13.40 4.22 17.69
C LEU A 165 -13.75 5.67 17.30
N ARG A 166 -14.73 6.29 17.98
CA ARG A 166 -15.06 7.70 17.78
C ARG A 166 -13.86 8.63 18.02
N HIS A 167 -13.08 8.34 19.07
CA HIS A 167 -11.88 9.11 19.37
C HIS A 167 -10.83 8.99 18.25
N LEU A 168 -10.55 7.77 17.78
CA LEU A 168 -9.62 7.53 16.67
C LEU A 168 -10.08 8.24 15.40
N GLN A 169 -11.37 8.17 15.06
CA GLN A 169 -11.93 8.87 13.90
C GLN A 169 -11.75 10.39 13.99
N LYS A 170 -12.09 10.98 15.13
CA LYS A 170 -12.12 12.44 15.30
C LYS A 170 -10.73 13.06 15.43
N TYR A 171 -9.83 12.43 16.19
CA TYR A 171 -8.58 13.08 16.60
C TYR A 171 -7.34 12.54 15.89
N LEU A 172 -7.36 11.28 15.45
CA LEU A 172 -6.26 10.69 14.69
C LEU A 172 -6.56 10.75 13.19
N ILE A 173 -7.58 10.01 12.74
CA ILE A 173 -7.87 9.80 11.31
C ILE A 173 -8.20 11.12 10.63
N ALA A 174 -9.13 11.92 11.18
CA ALA A 174 -9.52 13.18 10.54
C ALA A 174 -8.35 14.18 10.41
N LYS A 175 -7.40 14.16 11.35
CA LYS A 175 -6.19 14.99 11.29
C LYS A 175 -5.22 14.45 10.24
N GLU A 176 -4.97 13.15 10.27
CA GLU A 176 -3.97 12.50 9.42
C GLU A 176 -4.40 12.48 7.95
N MET A 177 -5.66 12.17 7.67
CA MET A 177 -6.20 12.19 6.31
C MET A 177 -6.11 13.58 5.67
N LYS A 178 -6.25 14.66 6.45
CA LYS A 178 -6.03 16.03 5.96
C LYS A 178 -4.58 16.26 5.54
N GLN A 179 -3.60 15.63 6.21
CA GLN A 179 -2.19 15.73 5.84
C GLN A 179 -1.90 14.89 4.59
N ILE A 180 -2.37 13.65 4.56
CA ILE A 180 -2.25 12.75 3.39
C ILE A 180 -2.88 13.36 2.14
N ASP A 181 -4.04 14.01 2.27
CA ASP A 181 -4.73 14.69 1.17
C ASP A 181 -3.92 15.86 0.60
N LYS A 182 -3.17 16.57 1.45
CA LYS A 182 -2.35 17.73 1.06
C LYS A 182 -0.95 17.34 0.61
N MET A 183 -0.51 16.12 0.90
CA MET A 183 0.81 15.64 0.53
C MET A 183 0.97 15.64 -1.00
N PRO A 184 2.04 16.24 -1.55
CA PRO A 184 2.36 16.12 -2.96
C PRO A 184 2.56 14.65 -3.34
N TRP A 185 1.97 14.24 -4.47
CA TRP A 185 2.18 12.89 -4.97
C TRP A 185 3.56 12.80 -5.63
N GLN A 186 4.49 12.12 -4.96
CA GLN A 186 5.90 12.03 -5.38
C GLN A 186 6.26 10.67 -6.02
N TRP A 187 5.30 9.73 -6.05
CA TRP A 187 5.51 8.40 -6.60
C TRP A 187 5.34 8.42 -8.11
N HIS A 188 6.27 7.79 -8.83
CA HIS A 188 6.29 7.80 -10.28
C HIS A 188 6.98 6.54 -10.81
N CYS A 189 6.65 6.18 -12.06
CA CYS A 189 7.28 5.06 -12.74
C CYS A 189 8.65 5.42 -13.25
N GLN A 190 9.61 4.55 -13.06
CA GLN A 190 10.80 4.51 -13.88
C GLN A 190 10.56 3.60 -15.08
N ASN A 191 11.01 4.04 -16.25
CA ASN A 191 11.19 3.11 -17.36
C ASN A 191 12.34 2.18 -16.96
N SER A 192 12.10 0.88 -16.91
CA SER A 192 13.20 -0.08 -16.86
C SER A 192 14.07 0.16 -18.08
N LYS A 193 15.36 0.44 -17.87
CA LYS A 193 16.33 0.53 -18.97
C LYS A 193 16.44 -0.80 -19.71
#